data_AF-D6KCH0-F1
#
_entry.id   AF-D6KCH0-F1
#
_cell.length_a   1.000
_cell.length_b   1.000
_cell.length_c   1.000
_cell.angle_alpha   90.00
_cell.angle_beta   90.00
_cell.angle_gamma   90.00
#
_symmetry.space_group_name_H-M   'P 1'
#
loop_
_entity.id
_entity.type
_entity.pdbx_description
1 polymer ?
#
loop_
_entity_poly.entity_id
_entity_poly.type
_entity_poly.pdbx_seq_one_letter_code
_entity_poly.pdbx_strand_id
1 'polypeptide(L)'
;MRYQLPTVRTRPVDQLKVALAVGRHMGVFTSRQLEVPDVSDHRKGLVIAFLHSCGLLMRGGGRGVYRATPAARKIAEAWGRSETLGRRELAIVLGGTWFAKIAREELGNHAGQRVALANRLLAAARAPESRRGEVEVLIMWLLEARLILPVRDGYVRWNADAHTAVPAEAEKTAETATAGELKKDSPNACDSDQGFDDTFAAKRPGTSQQARSESTDTECSSHSAGTSRGTAADPSADAIPSPAQHVSDGRPDPAASFESTSPKPLPEHPHTTVSRAGIAEDEMFDSEDTPDAQSTPDSGSLLRGDVIPSQTDRSAGAQSAQPASQLTELAHLGELAGQPIMLHELLQLSEEELLSMYRGLRRFVDVTTGAGSSGIKF
;
A
#
# COMPACT_ATOMS: atom_id res chain seq x y z
N MET A 1 5.71 17.66 -7.74
CA MET A 1 5.70 16.95 -6.45
C MET A 1 7.08 16.35 -6.20
N ARG A 2 7.63 16.45 -4.98
CA ARG A 2 8.86 15.73 -4.61
C ARG A 2 8.47 14.35 -4.10
N TYR A 3 9.07 13.30 -4.66
CA TYR A 3 8.83 11.93 -4.22
C TYR A 3 9.60 11.65 -2.93
N GLN A 4 8.94 11.06 -1.95
CA GLN A 4 9.58 10.60 -0.72
C GLN A 4 10.28 9.28 -1.01
N LEU A 5 11.59 9.20 -0.72
CA LEU A 5 12.38 7.98 -0.82
C LEU A 5 12.50 7.33 0.57
N PRO A 6 12.69 6.00 0.63
CA PRO A 6 12.97 5.32 1.89
C PRO A 6 14.34 5.72 2.45
N THR A 7 14.51 5.63 3.76
CA THR A 7 15.79 6.00 4.39
C THR A 7 16.82 4.89 4.25
N VAL A 8 18.10 5.24 4.05
CA VAL A 8 19.22 4.27 4.17
C VAL A 8 19.62 3.98 5.62
N ARG A 9 19.11 4.76 6.58
CA ARG A 9 19.47 4.64 8.01
C ARG A 9 18.88 3.41 8.70
N THR A 10 18.01 2.69 8.01
CA THR A 10 17.32 1.49 8.50
C THR A 10 17.43 0.42 7.42
N ARG A 11 17.82 -0.81 7.80
CA ARG A 11 17.94 -1.91 6.83
C ARG A 11 16.56 -2.23 6.23
N PRO A 12 16.46 -2.64 4.95
CA PRO A 12 15.16 -2.91 4.31
C PRO A 12 14.26 -3.88 5.10
N VAL A 13 14.85 -4.96 5.63
CA VAL A 13 14.15 -5.94 6.47
C VAL A 13 13.52 -5.29 7.70
N ASP A 14 14.23 -4.36 8.35
CA ASP A 14 13.72 -3.64 9.52
C ASP A 14 12.64 -2.61 9.15
N GLN A 15 12.70 -2.02 7.94
CA GLN A 15 11.62 -1.16 7.45
C GLN A 15 10.34 -1.94 7.22
N LEU A 16 10.44 -3.17 6.70
CA LEU A 16 9.31 -4.07 6.55
C LEU A 16 8.71 -4.45 7.91
N LYS A 17 9.54 -4.74 8.93
CA LYS A 17 9.06 -4.97 10.30
C LYS A 17 8.25 -3.77 10.82
N VAL A 18 8.72 -2.54 10.58
CA VAL A 18 7.97 -1.32 10.94
C VAL A 18 6.64 -1.25 10.19
N ALA A 19 6.60 -1.57 8.89
CA ALA A 19 5.36 -1.57 8.12
C ALA A 19 4.34 -2.61 8.62
N LEU A 20 4.80 -3.79 9.03
CA LEU A 20 3.95 -4.81 9.63
C LEU A 20 3.44 -4.40 11.02
N ALA A 21 4.29 -3.81 11.86
CA ALA A 21 3.90 -3.30 13.17
C ALA A 21 2.85 -2.18 13.06
N VAL A 22 3.04 -1.28 12.09
CA VAL A 22 2.05 -0.26 11.71
C VAL A 22 0.71 -0.91 11.35
N GLY A 23 0.70 -1.93 10.49
CA GLY A 23 -0.52 -2.59 10.04
C GLY A 23 -1.24 -3.35 11.16
N ARG A 24 -0.53 -3.77 12.21
CA ARG A 24 -1.12 -4.43 13.40
C ARG A 24 -1.70 -3.45 14.41
N HIS A 25 -1.26 -2.19 14.40
CA HIS A 25 -1.70 -1.22 15.39
C HIS A 25 -3.17 -0.82 15.16
N MET A 26 -4.00 -1.00 16.19
CA MET A 26 -5.41 -0.58 16.18
C MET A 26 -5.51 0.88 16.66
N GLY A 27 -6.10 1.75 15.83
CA GLY A 27 -6.31 3.17 16.18
C GLY A 27 -5.21 4.12 15.69
N VAL A 28 -5.12 5.27 16.37
CA VAL A 28 -4.10 6.30 16.09
C VAL A 28 -2.84 6.04 16.90
N PHE A 29 -1.67 6.30 16.32
CA PHE A 29 -0.39 6.09 16.96
C PHE A 29 0.67 7.10 16.52
N THR A 30 1.72 7.22 17.33
CA THR A 30 2.97 7.91 17.02
C THR A 30 4.08 6.90 16.78
N SER A 31 5.20 7.34 16.19
CA SER A 31 6.33 6.44 15.92
C SER A 31 6.88 5.74 17.18
N ARG A 32 6.77 6.38 18.35
CA ARG A 32 7.25 5.86 19.65
C ARG A 32 6.41 4.70 20.18
N GLN A 33 5.12 4.66 19.83
CA GLN A 33 4.18 3.63 20.28
C GLN A 33 4.30 2.32 19.48
N LEU A 34 5.10 2.29 18.41
CA LEU A 34 5.33 1.08 17.64
C LEU A 34 6.41 0.21 18.30
N GLU A 35 6.03 -1.00 18.69
CA GLU A 35 6.96 -2.00 19.23
C GLU A 35 7.64 -2.75 18.07
N VAL A 36 8.87 -2.33 17.75
CA VAL A 36 9.70 -2.96 16.73
C VAL A 36 11.09 -3.18 17.33
N PRO A 37 11.48 -4.44 17.62
CA PRO A 37 12.81 -4.75 18.14
C PRO A 37 13.92 -4.20 17.25
N ASP A 38 15.01 -3.75 17.87
CA ASP A 38 16.25 -3.29 17.21
C ASP A 38 16.11 -2.03 16.33
N VAL A 39 14.95 -1.37 16.34
CA VAL A 39 14.73 -0.12 15.59
C VAL A 39 14.46 1.01 16.57
N SER A 40 15.35 2.01 16.63
CA SER A 40 15.14 3.22 17.44
C SER A 40 13.93 4.03 16.97
N ASP A 41 13.26 4.75 17.87
CA ASP A 41 12.08 5.58 17.54
C ASP A 41 12.33 6.62 16.45
N HIS A 42 13.52 7.22 16.43
CA HIS A 42 13.93 8.15 15.36
C HIS A 42 13.91 7.47 13.99
N ARG A 43 14.48 6.26 13.89
CA ARG A 43 14.48 5.44 12.66
C ARG A 43 13.06 5.03 12.26
N LYS A 44 12.19 4.67 13.22
CA LYS A 44 10.77 4.37 12.94
C LYS A 44 10.07 5.58 12.29
N GLY A 45 10.32 6.79 12.81
CA GLY A 45 9.76 8.03 12.26
C GLY A 45 10.14 8.28 10.80
N LEU A 46 11.40 8.00 10.42
CA LEU A 46 11.86 8.11 9.02
C LEU A 46 11.15 7.11 8.10
N VAL A 47 10.95 5.87 8.56
CA VAL A 47 10.24 4.84 7.79
C VAL A 47 8.76 5.21 7.63
N ILE A 48 8.11 5.70 8.68
CA ILE A 48 6.71 6.15 8.66
C ILE A 48 6.46 7.22 7.59
N ALA A 49 7.40 8.17 7.40
CA ALA A 49 7.26 9.18 6.34
C ALA A 49 7.18 8.55 4.94
N PHE A 50 8.00 7.52 4.68
CA PHE A 50 7.95 6.76 3.43
C PHE A 50 6.66 5.93 3.32
N LEU A 51 6.25 5.20 4.36
CA LEU A 51 5.01 4.40 4.35
C LEU A 51 3.76 5.26 4.11
N HIS A 52 3.73 6.47 4.65
CA HIS A 52 2.68 7.46 4.36
C HIS A 52 2.65 7.83 2.88
N SER A 53 3.81 8.03 2.24
CA SER A 53 3.88 8.31 0.80
C SER A 53 3.43 7.13 -0.08
N CYS A 54 3.50 5.91 0.44
CA CYS A 54 2.99 4.70 -0.22
C CYS A 54 1.48 4.47 -0.01
N GLY A 55 0.79 5.33 0.75
CA GLY A 55 -0.63 5.12 1.07
C GLY A 55 -0.90 4.02 2.11
N LEU A 56 0.12 3.60 2.85
CA LEU A 56 -0.03 2.62 3.94
C LEU A 56 -0.49 3.30 5.25
N LEU A 57 -0.38 4.62 5.32
CA LEU A 57 -0.73 5.42 6.49
C LEU A 57 -1.57 6.62 6.11
N MET A 58 -2.46 7.02 7.02
CA MET A 58 -3.17 8.31 7.01
C MET A 58 -2.76 9.13 8.23
N ARG A 59 -2.87 10.45 8.15
CA ARG A 59 -2.66 11.34 9.32
C ARG A 59 -3.86 11.28 10.27
N GLY A 60 -3.58 11.16 11.56
CA GLY A 60 -4.58 11.11 12.63
C GLY A 60 -4.63 12.41 13.44
N GLY A 61 -5.18 13.50 12.88
CA GLY A 61 -5.53 14.75 13.58
C GLY A 61 -4.38 15.61 14.17
N GLY A 62 -3.22 15.03 14.49
CA GLY A 62 -2.10 15.72 15.15
C GLY A 62 -0.76 15.57 14.41
N ARG A 63 0.22 16.39 14.79
CA ARG A 63 1.59 16.30 14.24
C ARG A 63 2.23 14.98 14.65
N GLY A 64 2.65 14.19 13.67
CA GLY A 64 3.31 12.90 13.92
C GLY A 64 2.36 11.79 14.41
N VAL A 65 1.04 12.02 14.34
CA VAL A 65 0.02 11.03 14.65
C VAL A 65 -0.49 10.43 13.35
N TYR A 66 -0.52 9.10 13.29
CA TYR A 66 -0.87 8.32 12.11
C TYR A 66 -1.91 7.26 12.44
N ARG A 67 -2.60 6.78 11.42
CA ARG A 67 -3.51 5.63 11.46
C ARG A 67 -3.18 4.72 10.28
N ALA A 68 -3.19 3.41 10.50
CA ALA A 68 -3.02 2.44 9.44
C ALA A 68 -4.21 2.47 8.46
N THR A 69 -3.93 2.41 7.15
CA THR A 69 -4.98 2.25 6.14
C THR A 69 -5.54 0.82 6.15
N PRO A 70 -6.73 0.58 5.58
CA PRO A 70 -7.22 -0.79 5.35
C PRO A 70 -6.19 -1.66 4.61
N ALA A 71 -5.48 -1.10 3.64
CA ALA A 71 -4.43 -1.78 2.90
C ALA A 71 -3.26 -2.24 3.79
N ALA A 72 -2.75 -1.38 4.67
CA ALA A 72 -1.69 -1.75 5.60
C ALA A 72 -2.12 -2.85 6.59
N ARG A 73 -3.37 -2.79 7.08
CA ARG A 73 -3.94 -3.83 7.94
C ARG A 73 -4.04 -5.17 7.20
N LYS A 74 -4.52 -5.16 5.96
CA LYS A 74 -4.62 -6.36 5.11
C LYS A 74 -3.26 -7.01 4.86
N ILE A 75 -2.20 -6.22 4.61
CA ILE A 75 -0.83 -6.72 4.49
C ILE A 75 -0.40 -7.42 5.78
N ALA A 76 -0.57 -6.77 6.93
CA ALA A 76 -0.15 -7.31 8.21
C ALA A 76 -0.91 -8.59 8.60
N GLU A 77 -2.20 -8.64 8.32
CA GLU A 77 -3.04 -9.83 8.52
C GLU A 77 -2.60 -10.97 7.60
N ALA A 78 -2.44 -10.70 6.30
CA ALA A 78 -1.97 -11.69 5.33
C ALA A 78 -0.61 -12.27 5.71
N TRP A 79 0.32 -11.42 6.17
CA TRP A 79 1.63 -11.85 6.66
C TRP A 79 1.55 -12.72 7.91
N GLY A 80 0.55 -12.47 8.77
CA GLY A 80 0.27 -13.31 9.94
C GLY A 80 -0.23 -14.72 9.56
N ARG A 81 -0.83 -14.88 8.38
CA ARG A 81 -1.26 -16.19 7.85
C ARG A 81 -0.12 -16.89 7.09
N SER A 82 0.52 -16.18 6.17
CA SER A 82 1.72 -16.68 5.49
C SER A 82 2.55 -15.54 4.88
N GLU A 83 3.86 -15.75 4.78
CA GLU A 83 4.75 -14.78 4.14
C GLU A 83 4.40 -14.56 2.66
N THR A 84 4.02 -15.61 1.94
CA THR A 84 3.62 -15.54 0.54
C THR A 84 2.39 -14.66 0.33
N LEU A 85 1.36 -14.81 1.18
CA LEU A 85 0.17 -13.96 1.13
C LEU A 85 0.50 -12.51 1.49
N GLY A 86 1.34 -12.30 2.51
CA GLY A 86 1.82 -10.98 2.89
C GLY A 86 2.55 -10.25 1.75
N ARG A 87 3.46 -10.95 1.04
CA ARG A 87 4.16 -10.41 -0.13
C ARG A 87 3.22 -10.09 -1.28
N ARG A 88 2.20 -10.92 -1.53
CA ARG A 88 1.17 -10.66 -2.55
C ARG A 88 0.38 -9.38 -2.24
N GLU A 89 -0.10 -9.22 -1.01
CA GLU A 89 -0.82 -8.00 -0.62
C GLU A 89 0.10 -6.77 -0.68
N LEU A 90 1.37 -6.92 -0.31
CA LEU A 90 2.37 -5.86 -0.47
C LEU A 90 2.57 -5.50 -1.96
N ALA A 91 2.64 -6.49 -2.84
CA ALA A 91 2.76 -6.30 -4.29
C ALA A 91 1.58 -5.51 -4.85
N ILE A 92 0.35 -5.83 -4.43
CA ILE A 92 -0.87 -5.12 -4.84
C ILE A 92 -0.78 -3.64 -4.47
N VAL A 93 -0.42 -3.34 -3.22
CA VAL A 93 -0.34 -1.95 -2.75
C VAL A 93 0.81 -1.19 -3.42
N LEU A 94 2.00 -1.78 -3.47
CA LEU A 94 3.16 -1.13 -4.07
C LEU A 94 3.04 -1.02 -5.59
N GLY A 95 2.32 -1.92 -6.25
CA GLY A 95 2.11 -1.91 -7.70
C GLY A 95 1.42 -0.65 -8.23
N GLY A 96 0.65 0.05 -7.39
CA GLY A 96 0.04 1.34 -7.72
C GLY A 96 0.94 2.56 -7.55
N THR A 97 2.11 2.40 -6.92
CA THR A 97 3.01 3.52 -6.61
C THR A 97 3.76 4.03 -7.84
N TRP A 98 4.25 5.27 -7.78
CA TRP A 98 4.98 5.88 -8.89
C TRP A 98 6.24 5.08 -9.28
N PHE A 99 6.96 4.54 -8.31
CA PHE A 99 8.21 3.83 -8.58
C PHE A 99 7.99 2.44 -9.15
N ALA A 100 6.90 1.76 -8.78
CA ALA A 100 6.53 0.49 -9.40
C ALA A 100 6.09 0.68 -10.87
N LYS A 101 5.38 1.77 -11.18
CA LYS A 101 5.03 2.13 -12.56
C LYS A 101 6.28 2.37 -13.42
N ILE A 102 7.22 3.16 -12.91
CA ILE A 102 8.48 3.43 -13.62
C ILE A 102 9.32 2.16 -13.77
N ALA A 103 9.39 1.31 -12.76
CA ALA A 103 10.08 0.03 -12.87
C ALA A 103 9.43 -0.89 -13.91
N ARG A 104 8.10 -0.90 -13.99
CA ARG A 104 7.36 -1.65 -15.01
C ARG A 104 7.62 -1.11 -16.42
N GLU A 105 7.60 0.21 -16.60
CA GLU A 105 7.90 0.87 -17.88
C GLU A 105 9.34 0.61 -18.34
N GLU A 106 10.30 0.72 -17.43
CA GLU A 106 11.73 0.53 -17.72
C GLU A 106 12.08 -0.92 -18.07
N LEU A 107 11.52 -1.89 -17.34
CA LEU A 107 11.83 -3.30 -17.54
C LEU A 107 10.96 -3.92 -18.65
N GLY A 108 9.73 -3.45 -18.83
CA GLY A 108 8.78 -4.03 -19.77
C GLY A 108 8.65 -5.56 -19.61
N ASN A 109 8.81 -6.28 -20.72
CA ASN A 109 8.83 -7.75 -20.75
C ASN A 109 10.23 -8.36 -20.69
N HIS A 110 11.27 -7.53 -20.50
CA HIS A 110 12.67 -7.95 -20.61
C HIS A 110 13.42 -7.80 -19.29
N ALA A 111 14.55 -8.49 -19.17
CA ALA A 111 15.47 -8.27 -18.06
C ALA A 111 16.27 -6.99 -18.32
N GLY A 112 16.40 -6.14 -17.30
CA GLY A 112 17.19 -4.92 -17.33
C GLY A 112 18.26 -4.91 -16.24
N GLN A 113 19.29 -4.10 -16.41
CA GLN A 113 20.31 -3.93 -15.39
C GLN A 113 19.75 -3.19 -14.17
N ARG A 114 20.04 -3.68 -12.96
CA ARG A 114 19.63 -3.01 -11.72
C ARG A 114 20.13 -1.57 -11.63
N VAL A 115 21.36 -1.31 -12.09
CA VAL A 115 21.96 0.04 -12.11
C VAL A 115 21.20 0.98 -13.04
N ALA A 116 20.78 0.51 -14.21
CA ALA A 116 19.98 1.30 -15.15
C ALA A 116 18.62 1.66 -14.54
N LEU A 117 17.96 0.69 -13.89
CA LEU A 117 16.72 0.92 -13.16
C LEU A 117 16.91 1.95 -12.01
N ALA A 118 18.00 1.84 -11.25
CA ALA A 118 18.32 2.80 -10.19
C ALA A 118 18.50 4.22 -10.75
N ASN A 119 19.22 4.38 -11.87
CA ASN A 119 19.40 5.67 -12.54
C ASN A 119 18.07 6.26 -13.01
N ARG A 120 17.20 5.42 -13.59
CA ARG A 120 15.87 5.82 -14.04
C ARG A 120 15.01 6.31 -12.89
N LEU A 121 14.99 5.58 -11.77
CA LEU A 121 14.25 5.95 -10.57
C LEU A 121 14.80 7.23 -9.92
N LEU A 122 16.12 7.41 -9.91
CA LEU A 122 16.77 8.61 -9.37
C LEU A 122 16.42 9.86 -10.20
N ALA A 123 16.46 9.74 -11.53
CA ALA A 123 16.04 10.79 -12.46
C ALA A 123 14.55 11.15 -12.28
N ALA A 124 13.68 10.15 -12.18
CA ALA A 124 12.25 10.35 -11.95
C ALA A 124 11.96 11.00 -10.59
N ALA A 125 12.69 10.60 -9.55
CA ALA A 125 12.62 11.20 -8.22
C ALA A 125 13.10 12.66 -8.19
N ARG A 126 13.78 13.12 -9.25
CA ARG A 126 14.56 14.37 -9.30
C ARG A 126 15.51 14.46 -8.10
N ALA A 127 16.11 13.33 -7.74
CA ALA A 127 17.02 13.22 -6.61
C ALA A 127 18.47 13.36 -7.09
N PRO A 128 19.38 13.95 -6.29
CA PRO A 128 20.81 13.94 -6.60
C PRO A 128 21.40 12.53 -6.44
N GLU A 129 22.54 12.28 -7.08
CA GLU A 129 23.26 11.01 -7.06
C GLU A 129 23.63 10.54 -5.64
N SER A 130 23.83 11.48 -4.71
CA SER A 130 24.10 11.17 -3.29
C SER A 130 22.96 10.39 -2.60
N ARG A 131 21.75 10.38 -3.19
CA ARG A 131 20.60 9.61 -2.71
C ARG A 131 20.44 8.25 -3.40
N ARG A 132 21.41 7.79 -4.19
CA ARG A 132 21.37 6.48 -4.85
C ARG A 132 21.11 5.33 -3.87
N GLY A 133 21.69 5.38 -2.67
CA GLY A 133 21.44 4.38 -1.64
C GLY A 133 19.96 4.26 -1.24
N GLU A 134 19.22 5.37 -1.22
CA GLU A 134 17.78 5.38 -0.91
C GLU A 134 16.97 4.75 -2.04
N VAL A 135 17.38 4.97 -3.30
CA VAL A 135 16.78 4.31 -4.47
C VAL A 135 17.06 2.80 -4.45
N GLU A 136 18.26 2.39 -4.03
CA GLU A 136 18.57 0.96 -3.88
C GLU A 136 17.69 0.30 -2.81
N VAL A 137 17.42 0.97 -1.69
CA VAL A 137 16.44 0.49 -0.69
C VAL A 137 15.04 0.37 -1.31
N LEU A 138 14.64 1.30 -2.18
CA LEU A 138 13.37 1.22 -2.91
C LEU A 138 13.32 0.01 -3.86
N ILE A 139 14.42 -0.30 -4.55
CA ILE A 139 14.55 -1.53 -5.37
C ILE A 139 14.43 -2.77 -4.47
N MET A 140 15.02 -2.75 -3.28
CA MET A 140 14.86 -3.85 -2.31
C MET A 140 13.40 -4.02 -1.88
N TRP A 141 12.62 -2.94 -1.71
CA TRP A 141 11.19 -3.04 -1.46
C TRP A 141 10.43 -3.70 -2.63
N LEU A 142 10.80 -3.39 -3.88
CA LEU A 142 10.21 -4.04 -5.06
C LEU A 142 10.55 -5.53 -5.15
N LEU A 143 11.78 -5.91 -4.80
CA LEU A 143 12.22 -7.31 -4.71
C LEU A 143 11.48 -8.07 -3.61
N GLU A 144 11.34 -7.45 -2.43
CA GLU A 144 10.66 -8.03 -1.28
C GLU A 144 9.17 -8.27 -1.57
N ALA A 145 8.53 -7.30 -2.22
CA ALA A 145 7.15 -7.42 -2.72
C ALA A 145 7.03 -8.33 -3.95
N ARG A 146 8.12 -8.93 -4.44
CA ARG A 146 8.17 -9.77 -5.65
C ARG A 146 7.62 -9.09 -6.91
N LEU A 147 7.57 -7.76 -6.95
CA LEU A 147 7.19 -7.00 -8.15
C LEU A 147 8.27 -7.05 -9.22
N ILE A 148 9.52 -7.20 -8.80
CA ILE A 148 10.65 -7.53 -9.66
C ILE A 148 11.32 -8.80 -9.15
N LEU A 149 11.90 -9.58 -10.05
CA LEU A 149 12.64 -10.80 -9.73
C LEU A 149 14.11 -10.62 -10.08
N PRO A 150 15.03 -11.05 -9.20
CA PRO A 150 16.44 -11.07 -9.54
C PRO A 150 16.70 -12.08 -10.65
N VAL A 151 17.49 -11.68 -11.62
CA VAL A 151 18.09 -12.52 -12.66
C VAL A 151 19.60 -12.63 -12.34
N ARG A 152 20.35 -13.41 -13.11
CA ARG A 152 21.81 -13.50 -12.94
C ARG A 152 22.50 -12.15 -13.19
N ASP A 153 23.69 -11.99 -12.60
CA ASP A 153 24.63 -10.90 -12.90
C ASP A 153 24.10 -9.47 -12.65
N GLY A 154 23.27 -9.29 -11.62
CA GLY A 154 22.75 -7.96 -11.25
C GLY A 154 21.64 -7.45 -12.18
N TYR A 155 21.05 -8.33 -12.98
CA TYR A 155 19.86 -8.03 -13.77
C TYR A 155 18.59 -8.29 -12.93
N VAL A 156 17.52 -7.59 -13.29
CA VAL A 156 16.18 -7.75 -12.72
C VAL A 156 15.15 -7.78 -13.84
N ARG A 157 14.04 -8.50 -13.62
CA ARG A 157 12.89 -8.50 -14.56
C ARG A 157 11.61 -8.15 -13.82
N TRP A 158 10.66 -7.53 -14.52
CA TRP A 158 9.32 -7.31 -13.99
C TRP A 158 8.59 -8.64 -13.78
N ASN A 159 7.83 -8.75 -12.70
CA ASN A 159 6.98 -9.92 -12.42
C ASN A 159 5.51 -9.57 -12.65
N ALA A 160 4.99 -9.93 -13.82
CA ALA A 160 3.57 -9.73 -14.15
C ALA A 160 2.65 -10.51 -13.20
N ASP A 161 3.09 -11.64 -12.66
CA ASP A 161 2.26 -12.51 -11.84
C ASP A 161 2.11 -12.03 -10.38
N ALA A 162 2.89 -11.03 -9.97
CA ALA A 162 2.94 -10.57 -8.57
C ALA A 162 1.60 -10.01 -8.06
N HIS A 163 0.75 -9.53 -8.96
CA HIS A 163 -0.54 -8.91 -8.64
C HIS A 163 -1.73 -9.73 -9.14
N THR A 164 -1.49 -10.80 -9.89
CA THR A 164 -2.55 -11.68 -10.39
C THR A 164 -3.19 -12.37 -9.20
N ALA A 165 -4.50 -12.15 -9.02
CA ALA A 165 -5.21 -12.79 -7.94
C ALA A 165 -5.19 -14.30 -8.17
N VAL A 166 -4.46 -15.05 -7.34
CA VAL A 166 -4.61 -16.51 -7.31
C VAL A 166 -6.08 -16.79 -7.03
N PRO A 167 -6.79 -17.51 -7.91
CA PRO A 167 -8.20 -17.86 -7.72
C PRO A 167 -8.34 -18.57 -6.37
N ALA A 168 -9.27 -18.11 -5.55
CA ALA A 168 -9.51 -18.62 -4.20
C ALA A 168 -9.83 -20.13 -4.17
N GLU A 169 -10.16 -20.73 -5.31
CA GLU A 169 -10.47 -22.15 -5.43
C GLU A 169 -9.28 -23.08 -5.19
N ALA A 170 -8.04 -22.61 -5.39
CA ALA A 170 -6.85 -23.45 -5.20
C ALA A 170 -6.45 -23.63 -3.73
N GLU A 171 -6.86 -22.74 -2.82
CA GLU A 171 -6.46 -22.81 -1.40
C GLU A 171 -7.35 -23.78 -0.61
N LYS A 172 -8.60 -24.02 -1.05
CA LYS A 172 -9.54 -24.90 -0.34
C LYS A 172 -9.15 -26.39 -0.46
N THR A 173 -8.37 -26.76 -1.48
CA THR A 173 -7.98 -28.17 -1.71
C THR A 173 -6.77 -28.60 -0.86
N ALA A 174 -5.95 -27.65 -0.40
CA ALA A 174 -4.75 -27.96 0.39
C ALA A 174 -5.04 -28.21 1.88
N GLU A 175 -6.09 -27.60 2.45
CA GLU A 175 -6.45 -27.80 3.86
C GLU A 175 -7.24 -29.09 4.11
N THR A 176 -7.86 -29.67 3.09
CA THR A 176 -8.69 -30.88 3.23
C THR A 176 -7.87 -32.19 3.08
N ALA A 177 -6.61 -32.10 2.64
CA ALA A 177 -5.76 -33.28 2.43
C ALA A 177 -4.97 -33.73 3.68
N THR A 178 -5.01 -32.96 4.79
CA THR A 178 -4.25 -33.28 6.02
C THR A 178 -5.14 -33.82 7.15
N ALA A 179 -6.40 -34.15 6.87
CA ALA A 179 -7.38 -34.59 7.87
C ALA A 179 -7.88 -36.04 7.68
N GLY A 180 -7.20 -36.86 6.87
CA GLY A 180 -7.71 -38.19 6.55
C GLY A 180 -6.67 -39.25 6.23
N GLU A 181 -5.83 -39.65 7.20
CA GLU A 181 -5.38 -41.06 7.28
C GLU A 181 -4.71 -41.37 8.65
N LEU A 182 -5.51 -41.66 9.68
CA LEU A 182 -5.08 -42.43 10.87
C LEU A 182 -6.30 -42.99 11.62
N LYS A 183 -6.99 -43.92 10.96
CA LYS A 183 -7.75 -45.04 11.55
C LYS A 183 -6.98 -46.29 11.07
N LYS A 184 -6.73 -47.37 11.80
CA LYS A 184 -7.16 -47.89 13.09
C LYS A 184 -6.43 -49.24 13.16
N ASP A 185 -5.82 -49.59 14.30
CA ASP A 185 -5.85 -50.95 14.85
C ASP A 185 -4.95 -51.08 16.08
N SER A 186 -5.56 -51.12 17.26
CA SER A 186 -5.14 -51.99 18.38
C SER A 186 -6.21 -51.99 19.49
N PRO A 187 -6.78 -53.15 19.84
CA PRO A 187 -7.65 -53.32 21.00
C PRO A 187 -6.89 -53.98 22.17
N ASN A 188 -6.97 -53.41 23.37
CA ASN A 188 -7.00 -54.07 24.70
C ASN A 188 -6.82 -52.98 25.76
N ALA A 189 -7.84 -52.68 26.59
CA ALA A 189 -8.22 -53.37 27.84
C ALA A 189 -7.34 -52.99 29.04
N CYS A 190 -7.96 -53.00 30.24
CA CYS A 190 -7.53 -52.46 31.55
C CYS A 190 -7.91 -50.97 31.70
N ASP A 191 -9.11 -50.62 32.18
CA ASP A 191 -9.68 -50.88 33.52
C ASP A 191 -8.87 -50.19 34.63
N SER A 192 -9.32 -49.00 35.02
CA SER A 192 -9.08 -48.41 36.34
C SER A 192 -10.13 -47.35 36.62
N ASP A 193 -10.99 -47.78 37.53
CA ASP A 193 -12.04 -47.14 38.30
C ASP A 193 -11.53 -45.94 39.15
N GLN A 194 -12.48 -45.19 39.72
CA GLN A 194 -12.37 -43.99 40.59
C GLN A 194 -12.30 -42.65 39.82
N GLY A 195 -13.27 -41.74 39.86
CA GLY A 195 -14.31 -41.48 40.86
C GLY A 195 -14.06 -40.12 41.50
N PHE A 196 -14.66 -39.04 40.98
CA PHE A 196 -15.14 -37.95 41.83
C PHE A 196 -16.22 -37.13 41.12
N ASP A 197 -17.27 -36.91 41.90
CA ASP A 197 -18.54 -36.28 41.62
C ASP A 197 -18.48 -34.75 41.77
N ASP A 198 -19.61 -34.13 41.48
CA ASP A 198 -20.05 -32.77 41.76
C ASP A 198 -19.78 -31.66 40.73
N THR A 199 -20.74 -31.40 39.82
CA THR A 199 -22.04 -30.72 40.03
C THR A 199 -21.87 -29.21 40.20
N PHE A 200 -22.14 -28.43 39.14
CA PHE A 200 -23.06 -27.29 39.27
C PHE A 200 -23.71 -26.96 37.93
N ALA A 201 -25.01 -27.20 37.90
CA ALA A 201 -25.92 -26.83 36.82
C ALA A 201 -26.29 -25.34 36.91
N ALA A 202 -26.34 -24.66 35.77
CA ALA A 202 -27.18 -23.49 35.59
C ALA A 202 -27.75 -23.45 34.17
N LYS A 203 -29.00 -23.93 34.09
CA LYS A 203 -29.94 -23.77 32.98
C LYS A 203 -30.08 -22.29 32.56
N ARG A 204 -30.20 -22.05 31.25
CA ARG A 204 -31.16 -21.06 30.72
C ARG A 204 -31.87 -21.59 29.45
N PRO A 205 -33.20 -21.38 29.32
CA PRO A 205 -34.04 -21.80 28.19
C PRO A 205 -33.91 -20.81 27.01
N GLY A 206 -34.09 -21.19 25.74
CA GLY A 206 -35.39 -21.33 25.03
C GLY A 206 -36.06 -19.95 24.84
N THR A 207 -36.56 -19.47 23.70
CA THR A 207 -37.09 -20.06 22.45
C THR A 207 -37.42 -18.89 21.50
N SER A 208 -37.49 -19.14 20.18
CA SER A 208 -38.39 -18.54 19.14
C SER A 208 -37.62 -18.32 17.82
N GLN A 209 -37.92 -19.08 16.76
CA GLN A 209 -39.01 -18.87 15.77
C GLN A 209 -38.79 -17.57 14.96
N GLN A 210 -38.99 -17.46 13.64
CA GLN A 210 -39.55 -18.29 12.57
C GLN A 210 -39.60 -17.41 11.29
N ALA A 211 -39.59 -18.05 10.12
CA ALA A 211 -39.95 -17.58 8.74
C ALA A 211 -38.79 -17.89 7.79
N ARG A 212 -38.81 -18.87 6.89
CA ARG A 212 -39.84 -19.40 5.96
C ARG A 212 -40.28 -18.37 4.91
N SER A 213 -39.64 -18.45 3.74
CA SER A 213 -40.13 -18.04 2.41
C SER A 213 -39.44 -19.02 1.44
N GLU A 214 -40.09 -20.08 0.93
CA GLU A 214 -41.00 -20.08 -0.24
C GLU A 214 -40.43 -19.24 -1.39
N SER A 215 -39.68 -19.86 -2.31
CA SER A 215 -40.14 -20.57 -3.53
C SER A 215 -40.62 -19.61 -4.62
N THR A 216 -39.75 -19.38 -5.60
CA THR A 216 -40.18 -19.11 -6.98
C THR A 216 -39.27 -19.88 -7.92
N ASP A 217 -39.80 -21.02 -8.36
CA ASP A 217 -39.45 -21.63 -9.63
C ASP A 217 -39.75 -20.63 -10.75
N THR A 218 -38.75 -20.30 -11.55
CA THR A 218 -38.98 -19.82 -12.91
C THR A 218 -37.96 -20.50 -13.82
N GLU A 219 -38.42 -21.62 -14.38
CA GLU A 219 -37.91 -22.18 -15.62
C GLU A 219 -37.91 -21.11 -16.72
N CYS A 220 -36.79 -20.96 -17.43
CA CYS A 220 -36.81 -20.71 -18.87
C CYS A 220 -35.43 -21.04 -19.43
N SER A 221 -35.21 -22.34 -19.62
CA SER A 221 -34.09 -22.86 -20.40
C SER A 221 -34.38 -22.64 -21.89
N SER A 222 -33.50 -21.87 -22.52
CA SER A 222 -32.81 -22.19 -23.77
C SER A 222 -33.63 -22.84 -24.89
N HIS A 223 -33.84 -22.15 -26.01
CA HIS A 223 -33.61 -22.68 -27.36
C HIS A 223 -33.65 -21.54 -28.41
N SER A 224 -32.48 -21.16 -28.92
CA SER A 224 -32.37 -20.71 -30.32
C SER A 224 -30.98 -21.07 -30.83
N ALA A 225 -31.00 -22.08 -31.70
CA ALA A 225 -29.90 -22.50 -32.54
C ALA A 225 -29.57 -21.40 -33.56
N GLY A 226 -28.28 -21.23 -33.84
CA GLY A 226 -27.76 -20.26 -34.80
C GLY A 226 -26.37 -20.64 -35.27
N THR A 227 -26.30 -21.78 -35.95
CA THR A 227 -25.17 -22.30 -36.71
C THR A 227 -24.69 -21.31 -37.79
N SER A 228 -23.37 -21.24 -38.01
CA SER A 228 -22.64 -21.07 -39.30
C SER A 228 -21.53 -20.00 -39.18
N ARG A 229 -20.23 -20.34 -39.18
CA ARG A 229 -19.37 -20.93 -40.24
C ARG A 229 -18.99 -19.90 -41.33
N GLY A 230 -17.68 -19.62 -41.41
CA GLY A 230 -17.02 -18.75 -42.41
C GLY A 230 -15.63 -18.35 -41.88
N THR A 231 -14.62 -19.21 -41.85
CA THR A 231 -13.77 -19.74 -42.95
C THR A 231 -12.98 -18.66 -43.70
N ALA A 232 -11.66 -18.71 -43.49
CA ALA A 232 -10.54 -18.42 -44.42
C ALA A 232 -10.36 -17.00 -45.00
N ALA A 233 -9.21 -16.38 -44.69
CA ALA A 233 -8.16 -16.08 -45.67
C ALA A 233 -6.87 -15.58 -44.98
N ASP A 234 -5.85 -16.43 -45.03
CA ASP A 234 -4.41 -16.10 -45.04
C ASP A 234 -4.06 -15.44 -46.40
N PRO A 235 -2.80 -15.13 -46.78
CA PRO A 235 -1.67 -14.51 -46.09
C PRO A 235 -1.20 -13.24 -46.86
N SER A 236 -0.41 -12.35 -46.24
CA SER A 236 0.51 -11.50 -47.01
C SER A 236 1.86 -11.44 -46.32
N ALA A 237 2.80 -12.12 -46.97
CA ALA A 237 4.23 -11.96 -46.80
C ALA A 237 4.64 -10.53 -47.16
N ASP A 238 5.54 -9.95 -46.37
CA ASP A 238 6.54 -9.08 -46.97
C ASP A 238 7.88 -9.25 -46.27
N ALA A 239 8.88 -9.50 -47.10
CA ALA A 239 10.22 -9.93 -46.75
C ALA A 239 11.05 -8.72 -46.31
N ILE A 240 11.66 -8.81 -45.13
CA ILE A 240 12.70 -7.88 -44.69
C ILE A 240 14.07 -8.53 -44.92
N PRO A 241 14.97 -7.92 -45.72
CA PRO A 241 16.27 -8.48 -46.03
C PRO A 241 17.24 -8.40 -44.83
N SER A 242 17.95 -9.51 -44.61
CA SER A 242 19.09 -9.63 -43.69
C SER A 242 20.28 -8.78 -44.15
N PRO A 243 20.94 -8.02 -43.26
CA PRO A 243 22.25 -7.46 -43.56
C PRO A 243 23.37 -8.46 -43.28
N ALA A 244 24.14 -8.65 -44.35
CA ALA A 244 25.45 -9.29 -44.50
C ALA A 244 26.27 -9.53 -43.23
N GLN A 245 26.67 -10.79 -43.06
CA GLN A 245 27.82 -11.21 -42.28
C GLN A 245 29.09 -10.71 -42.96
N HIS A 246 29.82 -9.81 -42.31
CA HIS A 246 31.18 -9.47 -42.70
C HIS A 246 32.14 -10.50 -42.12
N VAL A 247 32.64 -11.36 -43.00
CA VAL A 247 33.73 -12.30 -42.78
C VAL A 247 35.00 -11.47 -42.60
N SER A 248 35.66 -11.59 -41.45
CA SER A 248 37.06 -11.20 -41.28
C SER A 248 37.85 -12.45 -40.93
N ASP A 249 38.36 -13.09 -41.98
CA ASP A 249 39.38 -14.11 -41.92
C ASP A 249 40.76 -13.48 -41.69
N GLY A 250 41.54 -14.12 -40.81
CA GLY A 250 43.00 -14.15 -40.92
C GLY A 250 43.77 -13.20 -40.01
N ARG A 251 44.28 -13.72 -38.88
CA ARG A 251 45.69 -14.18 -38.80
C ARG A 251 46.01 -14.79 -37.41
N PRO A 252 46.69 -15.94 -37.35
CA PRO A 252 47.15 -16.54 -36.10
C PRO A 252 48.59 -16.12 -35.74
N ASP A 253 48.96 -16.49 -34.51
CA ASP A 253 50.30 -16.58 -33.88
C ASP A 253 50.71 -15.47 -32.90
N PRO A 254 51.56 -15.76 -31.89
CA PRO A 254 51.68 -16.99 -31.11
C PRO A 254 51.84 -16.75 -29.59
N ALA A 255 51.60 -17.81 -28.82
CA ALA A 255 52.19 -18.16 -27.52
C ALA A 255 52.77 -17.01 -26.65
N ALA A 256 51.99 -16.58 -25.65
CA ALA A 256 52.52 -16.05 -24.40
C ALA A 256 52.13 -16.99 -23.27
N SER A 257 53.10 -17.82 -22.87
CA SER A 257 53.10 -18.59 -21.64
C SER A 257 52.84 -17.67 -20.46
N PHE A 258 51.67 -17.78 -19.82
CA PHE A 258 51.46 -17.21 -18.50
C PHE A 258 51.87 -18.24 -17.47
N GLU A 259 53.06 -18.02 -16.92
CA GLU A 259 53.57 -18.70 -15.73
C GLU A 259 52.56 -18.55 -14.58
N SER A 260 52.07 -19.69 -14.10
CA SER A 260 51.42 -19.81 -12.80
C SER A 260 52.41 -19.40 -11.71
N THR A 261 52.31 -18.15 -11.28
CA THR A 261 53.03 -17.66 -10.10
C THR A 261 52.12 -17.87 -8.89
N SER A 262 52.47 -18.85 -8.06
CA SER A 262 51.84 -19.12 -6.77
C SER A 262 51.80 -17.86 -5.89
N PRO A 263 50.74 -17.63 -5.12
CA PRO A 263 50.68 -16.50 -4.20
C PRO A 263 51.70 -16.69 -3.07
N LYS A 264 52.62 -15.74 -3.00
CA LYS A 264 53.61 -15.56 -1.93
C LYS A 264 52.89 -15.26 -0.61
N PRO A 265 53.17 -15.99 0.49
CA PRO A 265 52.59 -15.67 1.79
C PRO A 265 53.12 -14.31 2.28
N LEU A 266 52.19 -13.44 2.67
CA LEU A 266 52.46 -12.14 3.28
C LEU A 266 53.15 -12.33 4.64
N PRO A 267 54.13 -11.47 4.99
CA PRO A 267 54.79 -11.51 6.28
C PRO A 267 53.86 -11.01 7.39
N GLU A 268 53.90 -11.75 8.49
CA GLU A 268 53.24 -11.45 9.76
C GLU A 268 53.70 -10.08 10.28
N HIS A 269 52.77 -9.14 10.42
CA HIS A 269 53.01 -7.90 11.15
C HIS A 269 52.84 -8.15 12.65
N PRO A 270 53.82 -7.79 13.49
CA PRO A 270 53.76 -8.01 14.93
C PRO A 270 52.69 -7.14 15.59
N HIS A 271 51.95 -7.76 16.50
CA HIS A 271 51.00 -7.12 17.40
C HIS A 271 51.67 -6.03 18.25
N THR A 272 51.41 -4.77 17.94
CA THR A 272 51.59 -3.67 18.90
C THR A 272 50.33 -3.56 19.76
N THR A 273 50.41 -4.14 20.95
CA THR A 273 49.59 -3.81 22.11
C THR A 273 49.91 -2.37 22.54
N VAL A 274 49.01 -1.43 22.22
CA VAL A 274 49.03 -0.11 22.85
C VAL A 274 47.85 -0.03 23.80
N SER A 275 48.16 -0.29 25.07
CA SER A 275 47.43 0.25 26.21
C SER A 275 47.32 1.76 26.05
N ARG A 276 46.11 2.30 25.91
CA ARG A 276 45.87 3.73 26.11
C ARG A 276 44.91 3.91 27.27
N ALA A 277 45.51 4.37 28.36
CA ALA A 277 44.88 4.85 29.56
C ALA A 277 43.90 6.00 29.27
N GLY A 278 42.98 6.18 30.21
CA GLY A 278 41.84 7.07 30.13
C GLY A 278 42.16 8.53 29.86
N ILE A 279 41.14 9.20 29.33
CA ILE A 279 40.95 10.64 29.39
C ILE A 279 39.49 10.81 29.81
N ALA A 280 39.31 11.02 31.10
CA ALA A 280 38.24 11.85 31.63
C ALA A 280 38.73 13.30 31.51
N GLU A 281 37.84 14.20 31.08
CA GLU A 281 37.80 15.66 31.28
C GLU A 281 36.91 16.20 30.14
N ASP A 282 35.68 16.60 30.45
CA ASP A 282 35.32 17.93 30.95
C ASP A 282 35.01 18.87 29.78
N GLU A 283 33.75 18.84 29.33
CA GLU A 283 33.16 19.96 28.58
C GLU A 283 31.76 20.23 29.16
N MET A 284 31.76 21.06 30.20
CA MET A 284 30.63 21.90 30.59
C MET A 284 30.35 22.89 29.45
N PHE A 285 29.22 22.72 28.77
CA PHE A 285 28.63 23.78 27.94
C PHE A 285 27.42 24.34 28.68
N ASP A 286 27.70 25.31 29.55
CA ASP A 286 26.74 26.33 29.95
C ASP A 286 26.48 27.25 28.74
N SER A 287 25.23 27.34 28.33
CA SER A 287 24.73 28.42 27.49
C SER A 287 23.28 28.68 27.86
N GLU A 288 23.12 29.23 29.07
CA GLU A 288 22.03 30.14 29.37
C GLU A 288 22.22 31.40 28.51
N ASP A 289 21.28 31.67 27.60
CA ASP A 289 20.73 33.00 27.35
C ASP A 289 19.83 32.94 26.11
N THR A 290 18.52 33.04 26.32
CA THR A 290 17.66 33.60 25.27
C THR A 290 16.54 34.39 25.96
N PRO A 291 16.49 35.72 25.75
CA PRO A 291 15.66 36.60 26.55
C PRO A 291 14.19 36.56 26.15
N ASP A 292 13.36 36.74 27.16
CA ASP A 292 11.94 37.05 27.10
C ASP A 292 11.65 38.26 26.20
N ALA A 293 10.79 38.06 25.20
CA ALA A 293 10.13 39.14 24.49
C ALA A 293 8.65 39.20 24.91
N GLN A 294 8.40 39.89 26.01
CA GLN A 294 7.13 40.53 26.30
C GLN A 294 6.90 41.65 25.27
N SER A 295 5.73 41.67 24.63
CA SER A 295 5.14 42.88 24.04
C SER A 295 3.64 42.68 23.82
N THR A 296 2.85 43.08 24.81
CA THR A 296 1.54 43.72 24.61
C THR A 296 1.76 45.23 24.46
N PRO A 297 0.95 45.92 23.64
CA PRO A 297 -0.08 46.81 24.20
C PRO A 297 -1.40 46.71 23.41
N ASP A 298 -2.57 46.67 24.05
CA ASP A 298 -3.31 47.71 24.77
C ASP A 298 -4.11 48.68 23.86
N SER A 299 -5.44 48.57 24.02
CA SER A 299 -6.50 49.58 24.03
C SER A 299 -6.73 50.60 22.90
N GLY A 300 -8.01 50.67 22.52
CA GLY A 300 -8.73 51.88 22.03
C GLY A 300 -9.13 51.82 20.56
N SER A 301 -10.26 52.36 20.08
CA SER A 301 -11.35 53.15 20.66
C SER A 301 -12.33 53.48 19.51
N LEU A 302 -13.55 53.94 19.85
CA LEU A 302 -14.54 54.70 19.04
C LEU A 302 -15.45 53.88 18.09
N LEU A 303 -16.76 53.76 18.34
CA LEU A 303 -17.85 54.76 18.29
C LEU A 303 -18.07 55.40 16.90
N ARG A 304 -19.05 54.87 16.17
CA ARG A 304 -19.99 55.53 15.23
C ARG A 304 -20.99 54.44 14.80
N GLY A 305 -22.30 54.48 15.08
CA GLY A 305 -23.19 55.62 15.16
C GLY A 305 -23.54 56.07 13.76
N ASP A 306 -24.54 55.43 13.13
CA ASP A 306 -25.46 56.10 12.21
C ASP A 306 -26.74 55.30 11.95
N VAL A 307 -27.78 56.10 11.74
CA VAL A 307 -29.21 55.86 11.81
C VAL A 307 -29.77 55.52 10.41
N ILE A 308 -30.64 54.50 10.37
CA ILE A 308 -31.84 54.21 9.54
C ILE A 308 -32.00 54.94 8.17
N PRO A 309 -32.52 54.26 7.13
CA PRO A 309 -33.95 54.41 6.87
C PRO A 309 -34.70 53.10 6.53
N SER A 310 -35.94 53.07 7.01
CA SER A 310 -36.99 52.09 6.78
C SER A 310 -37.42 52.09 5.31
N GLN A 311 -37.52 50.91 4.68
CA GLN A 311 -38.29 50.77 3.44
C GLN A 311 -38.96 49.39 3.30
N THR A 312 -40.29 49.48 3.40
CA THR A 312 -41.31 48.92 2.50
C THR A 312 -41.48 47.41 2.39
N ASP A 313 -42.66 47.01 2.87
CA ASP A 313 -43.44 45.83 2.52
C ASP A 313 -43.29 45.39 1.05
N ARG A 314 -42.91 44.12 0.86
CA ARG A 314 -43.34 43.33 -0.28
C ARG A 314 -43.48 41.86 0.11
N SER A 315 -44.74 41.49 0.32
CA SER A 315 -45.23 40.12 0.37
C SER A 315 -44.77 39.32 -0.85
N ALA A 316 -44.07 38.22 -0.62
CA ALA A 316 -43.98 37.09 -1.53
C ALA A 316 -43.97 35.81 -0.67
N GLY A 317 -44.88 34.88 -0.99
CA GLY A 317 -45.24 33.74 -0.15
C GLY A 317 -44.06 32.81 0.15
N ALA A 318 -43.84 32.56 1.44
CA ALA A 318 -42.93 31.55 1.94
C ALA A 318 -43.58 30.16 1.77
N GLN A 319 -43.15 29.43 0.75
CA GLN A 319 -43.19 27.96 0.81
C GLN A 319 -42.07 27.53 1.77
N SER A 320 -42.46 27.17 2.98
CA SER A 320 -41.62 26.53 3.99
C SER A 320 -41.19 25.14 3.49
N ALA A 321 -40.14 25.08 2.66
CA ALA A 321 -39.41 23.85 2.40
C ALA A 321 -38.61 23.51 3.65
N GLN A 322 -38.98 22.39 4.29
CA GLN A 322 -38.36 21.93 5.54
C GLN A 322 -36.85 21.67 5.33
N PRO A 323 -35.94 22.31 6.08
CA PRO A 323 -34.49 22.10 5.94
C PRO A 323 -34.03 20.68 6.34
N ALA A 324 -34.90 19.88 6.97
CA ALA A 324 -34.62 18.52 7.39
C ALA A 324 -34.53 17.53 6.21
N SER A 325 -35.23 17.77 5.10
CA SER A 325 -35.20 16.85 3.94
C SER A 325 -33.87 16.93 3.17
N GLN A 326 -33.28 18.12 3.04
CA GLN A 326 -32.03 18.33 2.30
C GLN A 326 -30.82 17.71 3.01
N LEU A 327 -30.76 17.77 4.34
CA LEU A 327 -29.71 17.12 5.13
C LEU A 327 -29.80 15.59 5.09
N THR A 328 -31.03 15.05 5.02
CA THR A 328 -31.26 13.62 4.92
C THR A 328 -30.86 13.09 3.54
N GLU A 329 -31.15 13.83 2.46
CA GLU A 329 -30.67 13.51 1.10
C GLU A 329 -29.14 13.57 1.00
N LEU A 330 -28.49 14.58 1.61
CA LEU A 330 -27.03 14.68 1.62
C LEU A 330 -26.34 13.57 2.43
N ALA A 331 -26.94 13.15 3.55
CA ALA A 331 -26.44 12.03 4.33
C ALA A 331 -26.52 10.71 3.54
N HIS A 332 -27.63 10.50 2.81
CA HIS A 332 -27.81 9.29 2.00
C HIS A 332 -26.89 9.25 0.77
N LEU A 333 -26.62 10.41 0.15
CA LEU A 333 -25.60 10.53 -0.92
C LEU A 333 -24.18 10.26 -0.41
N GLY A 334 -23.86 10.67 0.83
CA GLY A 334 -22.57 10.36 1.45
C GLY A 334 -22.37 8.87 1.73
N GLU A 335 -23.45 8.17 2.09
CA GLU A 335 -23.44 6.71 2.30
C GLU A 335 -23.28 5.95 0.99
N LEU A 336 -23.95 6.39 -0.08
CA LEU A 336 -23.79 5.85 -1.44
C LEU A 336 -22.38 6.10 -2.01
N ALA A 337 -21.76 7.25 -1.70
CA ALA A 337 -20.40 7.56 -2.14
C ALA A 337 -19.32 6.67 -1.48
N GLY A 338 -19.65 5.99 -0.38
CA GLY A 338 -18.76 5.04 0.30
C GLY A 338 -18.81 3.62 -0.27
N GLN A 339 -19.81 3.30 -1.11
CA GLN A 339 -19.93 1.99 -1.73
C GLN A 339 -19.12 1.94 -3.02
N PRO A 340 -18.31 0.88 -3.24
CA PRO A 340 -17.59 0.72 -4.49
C PRO A 340 -18.60 0.46 -5.62
N ILE A 341 -18.85 1.47 -6.45
CA ILE A 341 -19.65 1.30 -7.68
C ILE A 341 -18.90 0.30 -8.56
N MET A 342 -19.54 -0.81 -8.87
CA MET A 342 -18.91 -1.83 -9.69
C MET A 342 -18.93 -1.38 -11.15
N LEU A 343 -17.78 -1.50 -11.83
CA LEU A 343 -17.61 -1.08 -13.24
C LEU A 343 -18.66 -1.66 -14.20
N HIS A 344 -19.22 -2.82 -13.90
CA HIS A 344 -20.26 -3.45 -14.71
C HIS A 344 -21.63 -2.77 -14.58
N GLU A 345 -21.93 -2.12 -13.45
CA GLU A 345 -23.18 -1.36 -13.24
C GLU A 345 -23.13 -0.04 -14.01
N LEU A 346 -21.96 0.61 -14.08
CA LEU A 346 -21.75 1.80 -14.89
C LEU A 346 -21.94 1.56 -16.40
N LEU A 347 -21.67 0.34 -16.86
CA LEU A 347 -21.86 -0.06 -18.27
C LEU A 347 -23.33 -0.36 -18.61
N GLN A 348 -24.19 -0.55 -17.61
CA GLN A 348 -25.63 -0.78 -17.81
C GLN A 348 -26.44 0.52 -17.82
N LEU A 349 -25.85 1.64 -17.41
CA LEU A 349 -26.52 2.94 -17.44
C LEU A 349 -26.64 3.46 -18.86
N SER A 350 -27.81 4.02 -19.16
CA SER A 350 -28.02 4.79 -20.39
C SER A 350 -27.18 6.08 -20.40
N GLU A 351 -26.97 6.64 -21.59
CA GLU A 351 -26.24 7.91 -21.75
C GLU A 351 -26.86 9.04 -20.92
N GLU A 352 -28.20 9.09 -20.83
CA GLU A 352 -28.92 10.10 -20.05
C GLU A 352 -28.68 9.96 -18.54
N GLU A 353 -28.63 8.73 -18.03
CA GLU A 353 -28.34 8.44 -16.62
C GLU A 353 -26.89 8.76 -16.27
N LEU A 354 -25.94 8.43 -17.15
CA LEU A 354 -24.53 8.80 -17.01
C LEU A 354 -24.35 10.32 -16.96
N LEU A 355 -25.03 11.06 -17.85
CA LEU A 355 -25.00 12.53 -17.86
C LEU A 355 -25.66 13.13 -16.61
N SER A 356 -26.75 12.53 -16.13
CA SER A 356 -27.42 12.95 -14.90
C SER A 356 -26.52 12.75 -13.68
N MET A 357 -25.89 11.59 -13.56
CA MET A 357 -24.93 11.27 -12.49
C MET A 357 -23.72 12.20 -12.53
N TYR A 358 -23.16 12.49 -13.71
CA TYR A 358 -22.06 13.44 -13.87
C TYR A 358 -22.44 14.86 -13.41
N ARG A 359 -23.64 15.34 -13.75
CA ARG A 359 -24.15 16.64 -13.29
C ARG A 359 -24.34 16.67 -11.77
N GLY A 360 -24.83 15.57 -11.18
CA GLY A 360 -24.98 15.42 -9.72
C GLY A 360 -23.64 15.48 -8.99
N LEU A 361 -22.66 14.71 -9.46
CA LEU A 361 -21.30 14.71 -8.90
C LEU A 361 -20.64 16.09 -9.00
N ARG A 362 -20.81 16.79 -10.12
CA ARG A 362 -20.27 18.15 -10.29
C ARG A 362 -20.87 19.13 -9.27
N ARG A 363 -22.20 19.12 -9.09
CA ARG A 363 -22.87 19.95 -8.07
C ARG A 363 -22.38 19.63 -6.66
N PHE A 364 -22.19 18.34 -6.35
CA PHE A 364 -21.66 17.92 -5.06
C PHE A 364 -20.24 18.45 -4.82
N VAL A 365 -19.37 18.41 -5.83
CA VAL A 365 -18.02 18.98 -5.76
C VAL A 365 -18.08 20.50 -5.57
N ASP A 366 -18.96 21.21 -6.28
CA ASP A 366 -19.11 22.66 -6.16
C ASP A 366 -19.57 23.07 -4.74
N VAL A 367 -20.47 22.30 -4.13
CA VAL A 367 -20.93 22.50 -2.73
C VAL A 367 -19.81 22.20 -1.72
N THR A 368 -19.11 21.07 -1.88
CA THR A 368 -18.08 20.64 -0.91
C THR A 368 -16.79 21.44 -0.98
N THR A 369 -16.44 21.99 -2.15
CA THR A 369 -15.24 22.83 -2.34
C THR A 369 -15.47 24.29 -1.95
N GLY A 370 -16.70 24.66 -1.58
CA GLY A 370 -17.04 26.03 -1.19
C GLY A 370 -16.89 27.05 -2.32
N ALA A 371 -16.78 26.59 -3.58
CA ALA A 371 -16.51 27.44 -4.74
C ALA A 371 -17.71 28.34 -5.14
N GLY A 372 -18.84 28.23 -4.45
CA GLY A 372 -20.09 28.90 -4.82
C GLY A 372 -20.86 29.59 -3.70
N SER A 373 -20.23 30.08 -2.63
CA SER A 373 -20.91 30.90 -1.61
C SER A 373 -20.35 32.32 -1.53
N SER A 374 -20.64 33.11 -2.56
CA SER A 374 -20.65 34.56 -2.43
C SER A 374 -22.09 35.01 -2.15
N GLY A 375 -22.40 35.33 -0.89
CA GLY A 375 -23.46 36.30 -0.59
C GLY A 375 -24.76 35.80 0.04
N ILE A 376 -24.70 35.02 1.12
CA ILE A 376 -25.81 35.01 2.09
C ILE A 376 -25.23 35.56 3.41
N LYS A 377 -25.53 36.83 3.69
CA LYS A 377 -25.28 37.45 5.01
C LYS A 377 -26.42 37.02 5.93
N PHE A 378 -26.08 36.36 7.04
CA PHE A 378 -26.98 36.20 8.19
C PHE A 378 -27.06 37.50 8.99
#